data_AF-A0A2K9LW38-F1
#
_entry.id   AF-A0A2K9LW38-F1
#
_cell.length_a   1.000
_cell.length_b   1.000
_cell.length_c   1.000
_cell.angle_alpha   90.00
_cell.angle_beta   90.00
_cell.angle_gamma   90.00
#
_symmetry.space_group_name_H-M   'P 1'
#
loop_
_entity.id
_entity.type
_entity.pdbx_description
1 polymer ?
#
loop_
_entity_poly.entity_id
_entity_poly.type
_entity_poly.pdbx_seq_one_letter_code
_entity_poly.pdbx_strand_id
1 'polypeptide(L)'
;MAVKNIKAKKNSDIDANIAMEELLELSTIEFDDEKKSNSSKSNVSKKTKDNEDEFDPTNLASIIKHAKKVGAEVNGVTWVDPDKKREDDIITKAKSQGKSAYDSDVLRELILQRQKQKNESKGLAGIINKAKK
;
A
#
# COMPACT_ATOMS: atom_id res chain seq x y z
N MET A 1 24.23 38.92 -31.26
CA MET A 1 24.52 37.56 -31.73
C MET A 1 23.92 36.57 -30.75
N ALA A 2 23.02 35.70 -31.20
CA ALA A 2 22.32 34.74 -30.35
C ALA A 2 23.12 33.44 -30.23
N VAL A 3 23.56 33.08 -29.02
CA VAL A 3 24.24 31.82 -28.75
C VAL A 3 23.18 30.77 -28.41
N LYS A 4 22.96 29.82 -29.33
CA LYS A 4 21.97 28.76 -29.20
C LYS A 4 22.37 27.73 -28.13
N ASN A 5 21.40 27.39 -27.29
CA ASN A 5 21.39 26.26 -26.36
C ASN A 5 21.62 24.92 -27.11
N ILE A 6 22.83 24.37 -27.06
CA ILE A 6 23.17 23.08 -27.69
C ILE A 6 23.36 21.96 -26.65
N LYS A 7 23.48 22.26 -25.36
CA LYS A 7 23.84 21.26 -24.34
C LYS A 7 22.68 20.47 -23.71
N ALA A 8 21.43 20.92 -23.82
CA ALA A 8 20.30 20.28 -23.14
C ALA A 8 19.75 19.02 -23.82
N LYS A 9 20.05 18.78 -25.11
CA LYS A 9 19.50 17.63 -25.87
C LYS A 9 20.20 16.29 -25.57
N LYS A 10 21.48 16.30 -25.22
CA LYS A 10 22.24 15.05 -25.05
C LYS A 10 21.74 14.18 -23.89
N ASN A 11 21.24 14.79 -22.82
CA ASN A 11 20.79 14.04 -21.65
C ASN A 11 19.41 13.40 -21.89
N SER A 12 18.50 14.10 -22.58
CA SER A 12 17.19 13.53 -22.93
C SER A 12 17.31 12.33 -23.85
N ASP A 13 18.29 12.33 -24.76
CA ASP A 13 18.51 11.22 -25.68
C ASP A 13 19.07 9.98 -24.93
N ILE A 14 19.86 10.19 -23.87
CA ILE A 14 20.37 9.12 -23.00
C ILE A 14 19.23 8.55 -22.14
N ASP A 15 18.42 9.41 -21.53
CA ASP A 15 17.28 9.01 -20.71
C ASP A 15 16.23 8.25 -21.54
N ALA A 16 16.00 8.67 -22.80
CA ALA A 16 15.11 8.00 -23.73
C ALA A 16 15.62 6.61 -24.13
N ASN A 17 16.94 6.46 -24.34
CA ASN A 17 17.53 5.15 -24.63
C ASN A 17 17.43 4.19 -23.43
N ILE A 18 17.66 4.68 -22.21
CA ILE A 18 17.54 3.88 -20.98
C ILE A 18 16.08 3.43 -20.78
N ALA A 19 15.12 4.34 -20.92
CA ALA A 19 13.70 4.00 -20.79
C ALA A 19 13.22 2.99 -21.85
N MET A 20 13.77 3.06 -23.07
CA MET A 20 13.44 2.12 -24.14
C MET A 20 14.03 0.72 -23.88
N GLU A 21 15.24 0.64 -23.31
CA GLU A 21 15.87 -0.61 -22.89
C GLU A 21 15.06 -1.30 -21.78
N GLU A 22 14.63 -0.55 -20.77
CA GLU A 22 13.79 -1.05 -19.67
C GLU A 22 12.43 -1.58 -20.17
N LEU A 23 11.80 -0.91 -21.13
CA LEU A 23 10.54 -1.38 -21.73
C LEU A 23 10.71 -2.67 -22.54
N LEU A 24 11.84 -2.84 -23.23
CA LEU A 24 12.15 -4.07 -23.95
C LEU A 24 12.40 -5.23 -22.98
N GLU A 25 13.10 -4.97 -21.88
CA GLU A 25 13.32 -5.96 -20.81
C GLU A 25 11.97 -6.42 -20.22
N LEU A 26 11.08 -5.49 -19.90
CA LEU A 26 9.72 -5.78 -19.42
C LEU A 26 8.87 -6.56 -20.44
N SER A 27 9.11 -6.38 -21.75
CA SER A 27 8.38 -7.12 -22.79
C SER A 27 8.78 -8.59 -22.88
N THR A 28 10.00 -8.92 -22.42
CA THR A 28 10.53 -10.29 -22.39
C THR A 28 10.24 -11.03 -21.09
N ILE A 29 9.65 -10.35 -20.10
CA ILE A 29 9.18 -11.00 -18.88
C ILE A 29 7.95 -11.83 -19.27
N GLU A 30 8.16 -13.13 -19.45
CA GLU A 30 7.09 -14.11 -19.51
C GLU A 30 6.41 -14.14 -18.14
N PHE A 31 5.10 -13.84 -18.11
CA PHE A 31 4.30 -14.06 -16.91
C PHE A 31 4.15 -15.56 -16.74
N ASP A 32 4.89 -16.12 -15.79
CA ASP A 32 4.67 -17.47 -15.30
C ASP A 32 3.22 -17.58 -14.78
N ASP A 33 2.33 -18.14 -15.60
CA ASP A 33 1.02 -18.63 -15.18
C ASP A 33 1.21 -19.89 -14.32
N GLU A 34 1.89 -19.73 -13.18
CA GLU A 34 2.08 -20.80 -12.22
C GLU A 34 0.85 -20.95 -11.32
N LYS A 35 0.02 -21.88 -11.78
CA LYS A 35 -0.88 -22.76 -11.03
C LYS A 35 -0.61 -22.76 -9.50
N LYS A 36 -1.66 -22.40 -8.76
CA LYS A 36 -1.91 -22.74 -7.35
C LYS A 36 -1.28 -24.07 -6.95
N SER A 37 -0.10 -24.02 -6.31
CA SER A 37 0.39 -25.11 -5.48
C SER A 37 0.50 -24.61 -4.04
N ASN A 38 -0.45 -25.03 -3.23
CA ASN A 38 -0.48 -24.80 -1.79
C ASN A 38 0.69 -25.53 -1.14
N SER A 39 1.80 -24.85 -0.85
CA SER A 39 2.75 -25.33 0.17
C SER A 39 3.59 -24.23 0.80
N SER A 40 2.97 -23.28 1.48
CA SER A 40 3.67 -22.46 2.48
C SER A 40 3.51 -23.09 3.86
N LYS A 41 4.47 -23.95 4.20
CA LYS A 41 4.80 -24.36 5.56
C LYS A 41 5.31 -23.10 6.31
N SER A 42 4.43 -22.40 7.02
CA SER A 42 4.81 -21.33 7.94
C SER A 42 4.59 -21.77 9.39
N ASN A 43 5.69 -22.15 10.02
CA ASN A 43 5.77 -22.28 11.47
C ASN A 43 5.67 -20.87 12.08
N VAL A 44 4.46 -20.44 12.45
CA VAL A 44 4.28 -19.34 13.40
C VAL A 44 3.24 -19.79 14.43
N SER A 45 3.73 -20.44 15.48
CA SER A 45 2.97 -20.73 16.69
C SER A 45 2.66 -19.42 17.41
N LYS A 46 1.53 -18.80 17.08
CA LYS A 46 0.87 -17.82 17.95
C LYS A 46 -0.31 -18.54 18.55
N LYS A 47 -0.14 -19.01 19.80
CA LYS A 47 -1.24 -19.52 20.63
C LYS A 47 -2.25 -18.39 20.83
N THR A 48 -3.22 -18.27 19.95
CA THR A 48 -4.54 -17.78 20.33
C THR A 48 -5.15 -18.85 21.22
N LYS A 49 -5.57 -18.46 22.43
CA LYS A 49 -6.50 -19.27 23.23
C LYS A 49 -7.83 -19.25 22.47
N ASP A 50 -7.92 -20.05 21.43
CA ASP A 50 -9.18 -20.33 20.80
C ASP A 50 -9.84 -21.40 21.65
N ASN A 51 -11.00 -21.07 22.22
CA ASN A 51 -11.97 -22.11 22.53
C ASN A 51 -12.21 -22.82 21.19
N GLU A 52 -11.70 -24.05 21.07
CA GLU A 52 -12.00 -24.94 19.97
C GLU A 52 -13.49 -25.29 20.05
N ASP A 53 -14.34 -24.39 19.56
CA ASP A 53 -15.70 -24.75 19.16
C ASP A 53 -15.52 -25.73 18.00
N GLU A 54 -15.57 -27.02 18.32
CA GLU A 54 -15.44 -28.13 17.38
C GLU A 54 -16.42 -27.92 16.21
N PHE A 55 -15.88 -27.71 15.01
CA PHE A 55 -16.69 -27.55 13.81
C PHE A 55 -17.32 -28.89 13.47
N ASP A 56 -18.57 -29.07 13.90
CA ASP A 56 -19.40 -30.20 13.52
C ASP A 56 -20.11 -29.92 12.17
N PRO A 57 -19.74 -30.58 11.07
CA PRO A 57 -20.37 -30.41 9.75
C PRO A 57 -21.79 -30.97 9.68
N THR A 58 -22.24 -31.69 10.70
CA THR A 58 -23.58 -32.29 10.78
C THR A 58 -24.59 -31.35 11.45
N ASN A 59 -24.12 -30.34 12.18
CA ASN A 59 -24.96 -29.40 12.90
C ASN A 59 -25.09 -28.05 12.17
N LEU A 60 -26.31 -27.73 11.72
CA LEU A 60 -26.61 -26.50 11.01
C LEU A 60 -26.17 -25.23 11.77
N ALA A 61 -26.29 -25.22 13.10
CA ALA A 61 -25.89 -24.08 13.91
C ALA A 61 -24.37 -23.86 13.88
N SER A 62 -23.58 -24.95 13.83
CA SER A 62 -22.13 -24.90 13.71
C SER A 62 -21.70 -24.40 12.32
N ILE A 63 -22.36 -24.88 11.27
CA ILE A 63 -22.16 -24.41 9.88
C ILE A 63 -22.40 -22.90 9.76
N ILE A 64 -23.51 -22.40 10.33
CA ILE A 64 -23.84 -20.97 10.28
C ILE A 64 -22.81 -20.13 11.05
N LYS A 65 -22.38 -20.59 12.24
CA LYS A 65 -21.35 -19.89 13.02
C LYS A 65 -20.02 -19.85 12.26
N HIS A 66 -19.60 -20.98 11.69
CA HIS A 66 -18.37 -21.07 10.90
C HIS A 66 -18.43 -20.18 9.64
N ALA A 67 -19.54 -20.22 8.90
CA ALA A 67 -19.73 -19.37 7.72
C ALA A 67 -19.69 -17.86 8.06
N LYS A 68 -20.28 -17.46 9.20
CA LYS A 68 -20.19 -16.06 9.68
C LYS A 68 -18.76 -15.68 10.07
N LYS A 69 -18.02 -16.57 10.71
CA LYS A 69 -16.63 -16.34 11.10
C LYS A 69 -15.72 -16.18 9.87
N VAL A 70 -15.81 -17.11 8.93
CA VAL A 70 -15.07 -17.05 7.66
C VAL A 70 -15.47 -15.82 6.85
N GLY A 71 -16.76 -15.48 6.78
CA GLY A 71 -17.22 -14.26 6.11
C GLY A 71 -16.69 -12.97 6.72
N ALA A 72 -16.56 -12.91 8.05
CA ALA A 72 -15.97 -11.77 8.75
C ALA A 72 -14.45 -11.67 8.52
N GLU A 73 -13.75 -12.79 8.49
CA GLU A 73 -12.31 -12.86 8.19
C GLU A 73 -12.03 -12.42 6.74
N VAL A 74 -12.83 -12.87 5.77
CA VAL A 74 -12.71 -12.46 4.36
C VAL A 74 -12.98 -10.96 4.19
N ASN A 75 -13.98 -10.41 4.88
CA ASN A 75 -14.26 -8.97 4.82
C ASN A 75 -13.19 -8.11 5.52
N GLY A 76 -12.51 -8.66 6.54
CA GLY A 76 -11.41 -8.00 7.24
C GLY A 76 -10.09 -7.96 6.48
N VAL A 77 -9.91 -8.87 5.50
CA VAL A 77 -8.70 -9.00 4.67
C VAL A 77 -8.98 -8.48 3.26
N THR A 78 -9.57 -7.29 3.15
CA THR A 78 -9.42 -6.52 1.91
C THR A 78 -8.04 -5.84 1.96
N TRP A 79 -7.26 -5.98 0.89
CA TRP A 79 -6.03 -5.21 0.75
C TRP A 79 -6.41 -3.74 0.74
N VAL A 80 -6.16 -3.05 1.84
CA VAL A 80 -6.36 -1.60 1.94
C VAL A 80 -4.99 -0.98 1.82
N ASP A 81 -4.87 -0.06 0.87
CA ASP A 81 -3.72 0.80 0.72
C ASP A 81 -3.33 1.39 2.09
N PRO A 82 -2.10 1.18 2.58
CA PRO A 82 -1.63 1.71 3.86
C PRO A 82 -1.87 3.22 4.01
N ASP A 83 -1.83 3.95 2.91
CA ASP A 83 -2.03 5.40 2.91
C ASP A 83 -3.50 5.75 3.11
N LYS A 84 -4.41 4.97 2.51
CA LYS A 84 -5.85 5.14 2.67
C LYS A 84 -6.30 4.85 4.11
N LYS A 85 -5.71 3.84 4.77
CA LYS A 85 -5.99 3.57 6.19
C LYS A 85 -5.69 4.77 7.08
N ARG A 86 -4.53 5.41 6.91
CA ARG A 86 -4.14 6.54 7.76
C ARG A 86 -4.98 7.79 7.51
N GLU A 87 -5.45 8.00 6.28
CA GLU A 87 -6.39 9.10 5.97
C GLU A 87 -7.77 8.84 6.60
N ASP A 88 -8.25 7.59 6.51
CA ASP A 88 -9.51 7.18 7.13
C ASP A 88 -9.46 7.29 8.67
N ASP A 89 -8.31 7.03 9.30
CA ASP A 89 -8.10 7.23 10.74
C ASP A 89 -8.24 8.71 11.16
N ILE A 90 -7.72 9.64 10.36
CA ILE A 90 -7.89 11.09 10.62
C ILE A 90 -9.37 11.46 10.52
N ILE A 91 -10.04 11.00 9.47
CA ILE A 91 -11.45 11.31 9.22
C ILE A 91 -12.35 10.71 10.31
N THR A 92 -12.08 9.48 10.76
CA THR A 92 -12.86 8.83 11.82
C THR A 92 -12.65 9.51 13.17
N LYS A 93 -11.42 9.91 13.49
CA LYS A 93 -11.12 10.72 14.68
C LYS A 93 -11.84 12.07 14.63
N ALA A 94 -11.81 12.75 13.49
CA ALA A 94 -12.54 14.00 13.31
C ALA A 94 -14.05 13.83 13.49
N LYS A 95 -14.63 12.79 12.89
CA LYS A 95 -16.06 12.45 13.06
C LYS A 95 -16.43 12.19 14.52
N SER A 96 -15.58 11.52 15.29
CA SER A 96 -15.81 11.30 16.73
C SER A 96 -15.81 12.60 17.54
N GLN A 97 -15.14 13.64 17.04
CA GLN A 97 -15.13 14.98 17.61
C GLN A 97 -16.27 15.87 17.08
N GLY A 98 -17.18 15.31 16.27
CA GLY A 98 -18.27 16.04 15.63
C GLY A 98 -17.84 16.92 14.46
N LYS A 99 -16.57 16.82 14.02
CA LYS A 99 -16.06 17.57 12.87
C LYS A 99 -16.41 16.84 11.56
N SER A 100 -16.71 17.62 10.54
CA SER A 100 -16.93 17.10 9.19
C SER A 100 -15.61 16.63 8.58
N ALA A 101 -15.68 15.66 7.67
CA ALA A 101 -14.51 15.25 6.88
C ALA A 101 -13.91 16.40 6.04
N TYR A 102 -14.72 17.42 5.74
CA TYR A 102 -14.33 18.59 4.96
C TYR A 102 -14.03 19.83 5.83
N ASP A 103 -13.93 19.65 7.15
CA ASP A 103 -13.53 20.73 8.04
C ASP A 103 -12.08 21.17 7.74
N SER A 104 -11.79 22.46 7.89
CA SER A 104 -10.49 23.03 7.50
C SER A 104 -9.33 22.41 8.27
N ASP A 105 -9.56 22.07 9.55
CA ASP A 105 -8.56 21.42 10.39
C ASP A 105 -8.21 20.01 9.89
N VAL A 106 -9.25 19.26 9.48
CA VAL A 106 -9.13 17.88 8.99
C VAL A 106 -8.43 17.86 7.64
N LEU A 107 -8.80 18.77 6.73
CA LEU A 107 -8.15 18.93 5.45
C LEU A 107 -6.68 19.33 5.60
N ARG A 108 -6.37 20.22 6.56
CA ARG A 108 -5.00 20.60 6.86
C ARG A 108 -4.18 19.40 7.34
N GLU A 109 -4.72 18.58 8.23
CA GLU A 109 -4.06 17.37 8.72
C GLU A 109 -3.80 16.36 7.59
N LEU A 110 -4.80 16.12 6.73
CA LEU A 110 -4.69 15.26 5.55
C LEU A 110 -3.59 15.75 4.58
N ILE A 111 -3.54 17.05 4.29
CA ILE A 111 -2.53 17.63 3.40
C ILE A 111 -1.13 17.47 3.99
N LEU A 112 -0.95 17.75 5.29
CA LEU A 112 0.34 17.58 5.97
C LEU A 112 0.79 16.12 5.93
N GLN A 113 -0.12 15.17 6.12
CA GLN A 113 0.18 13.75 6.06
C GLN A 113 0.63 13.32 4.65
N ARG A 114 -0.06 13.77 3.60
CA ARG A 114 0.34 13.53 2.21
C ARG A 114 1.70 14.15 1.88
N GLN A 115 1.98 15.35 2.38
CA GLN A 115 3.29 15.99 2.20
C GLN A 115 4.41 15.20 2.89
N LYS A 116 4.15 14.69 4.10
CA LYS A 116 5.10 13.84 4.82
C LYS A 116 5.44 12.57 4.03
N GLN A 117 4.44 11.84 3.55
CA GLN A 117 4.64 10.64 2.71
C GLN A 117 5.38 10.95 1.41
N LYS A 118 5.07 12.08 0.76
CA LYS A 118 5.77 12.54 -0.45
C LYS A 118 7.25 12.83 -0.17
N ASN A 119 7.58 13.32 1.02
CA ASN A 119 8.95 13.61 1.42
C ASN A 119 9.73 12.33 1.80
N GLU A 120 9.06 11.38 2.45
CA GLU A 120 9.60 10.05 2.76
C GLU A 120 9.95 9.27 1.48
N SER A 121 9.00 9.20 0.53
CA SER A 121 9.18 8.49 -0.76
C SER A 121 10.22 9.13 -1.68
N LYS A 122 10.37 10.46 -1.65
CA LYS A 122 11.35 11.19 -2.49
C LYS A 122 12.78 11.13 -1.96
N GLY A 123 13.04 10.47 -0.83
CA GLY A 123 14.40 10.38 -0.28
C GLY A 123 15.02 11.73 0.11
N LEU A 124 14.19 12.78 0.29
CA LEU A 124 14.64 14.14 0.64
C LEU A 124 15.39 14.19 1.98
N ALA A 125 15.16 13.21 2.86
CA ALA A 125 15.95 13.01 4.07
C ALA A 125 17.46 12.88 3.75
N GLY A 126 17.83 12.23 2.65
CA GLY A 126 19.21 12.11 2.20
C GLY A 126 19.80 13.42 1.68
N ILE A 127 18.99 14.27 1.05
CA ILE A 127 19.42 15.59 0.53
C ILE A 127 19.55 16.59 1.68
N ILE A 128 18.60 16.61 2.61
CA ILE A 128 18.63 17.49 3.79
C ILE A 128 19.80 17.11 4.71
N ASN A 129 20.08 15.82 4.90
CA ASN A 129 21.25 15.38 5.68
C ASN A 129 22.57 15.68 4.98
N LYS A 130 22.62 15.71 3.63
CA LYS A 130 23.80 16.16 2.89
C LYS A 130 24.01 17.68 2.97
N ALA A 131 22.93 18.46 3.03
CA ALA A 131 23.00 19.93 3.11
C ALA A 131 23.31 20.47 4.53
N LYS A 132 23.15 19.65 5.57
CA LYS A 132 23.52 19.99 6.95
C LYS A 132 24.98 19.63 7.30
N LYS A 133 25.71 19.04 6.36
CA LYS A 133 27.14 18.72 6.50
C LYS A 133 27.96 19.81 5.82
#